data_AF-A0A8X6W0Q5-F1
#
_entry.id   AF-A0A8X6W0Q5-F1
#
_cell.length_a   1.000
_cell.length_b   1.000
_cell.length_c   1.000
_cell.angle_alpha   90.00
_cell.angle_beta   90.00
_cell.angle_gamma   90.00
#
_symmetry.space_group_name_H-M   'P 1'
#
loop_
_entity.id
_entity.type
_entity.pdbx_description
1 polymer ?
#
loop_
_entity_poly.entity_id
_entity_poly.type
_entity_poly.pdbx_seq_one_letter_code
_entity_poly.pdbx_strand_id
1 'polypeptide(L)'
;MRATTSIKENALRASYLVANRIAKAEKPFTIGEELILPATKDICRERLGEAAVEKIAHVPLSSDTVTRRIEEIAEDVEAQFFERINASPWYALQVDESTDIDNKAILLAYVRYLYQEDVHEDLLYALPLPTNTTGASHWMVIYQDN
;
A
#
# COMPACT_ATOMS: atom_id res chain seq x y z
N MET A 1 -18.31 -13.46 -26.25
CA MET A 1 -18.13 -13.46 -24.77
C MET A 1 -16.68 -13.32 -24.31
N ARG A 2 -15.67 -13.98 -24.91
CA ARG A 2 -14.27 -13.88 -24.46
C ARG A 2 -13.64 -12.48 -24.55
N ALA A 3 -13.94 -11.71 -25.59
CA ALA A 3 -13.36 -10.37 -25.78
C ALA A 3 -13.82 -9.35 -24.71
N THR A 4 -15.08 -9.43 -24.28
CA THR A 4 -15.65 -8.55 -23.26
C THR A 4 -15.12 -8.85 -21.86
N THR A 5 -14.82 -10.11 -21.54
CA THR A 5 -14.16 -10.49 -20.27
C THR A 5 -12.73 -9.95 -20.20
N SER A 6 -11.96 -10.08 -21.29
CA SER A 6 -10.58 -9.57 -21.37
C SER A 6 -10.50 -8.05 -21.23
N ILE A 7 -11.47 -7.30 -21.79
CA ILE A 7 -11.52 -5.83 -21.64
C ILE A 7 -11.73 -5.42 -20.17
N LYS A 8 -12.61 -6.12 -19.45
CA LYS A 8 -12.87 -5.83 -18.02
C LYS A 8 -11.67 -6.14 -17.13
N GLU A 9 -10.98 -7.26 -17.39
CA GLU A 9 -9.74 -7.62 -16.68
C GLU A 9 -8.64 -6.59 -16.92
N ASN A 10 -8.47 -6.13 -18.17
CA ASN A 10 -7.49 -5.09 -18.49
C ASN A 10 -7.80 -3.75 -17.83
N ALA A 11 -9.07 -3.34 -17.78
CA ALA A 11 -9.50 -2.11 -17.12
C ALA A 11 -9.29 -2.19 -15.59
N LEU A 12 -9.59 -3.34 -14.99
CA LEU A 12 -9.33 -3.60 -13.59
C LEU A 12 -7.83 -3.50 -13.27
N ARG A 13 -6.99 -4.17 -14.06
CA ARG A 13 -5.53 -4.13 -13.89
C ARG A 13 -4.99 -2.71 -14.05
N ALA A 14 -5.49 -1.95 -15.02
CA ALA A 14 -5.12 -0.55 -15.20
C ALA A 14 -5.50 0.30 -13.97
N SER A 15 -6.66 0.06 -13.36
CA SER A 15 -7.10 0.74 -12.14
C SER A 15 -6.13 0.51 -10.97
N TYR A 16 -5.74 -0.74 -10.69
CA TYR A 16 -4.73 -1.05 -9.66
C TYR A 16 -3.37 -0.39 -9.95
N LEU A 17 -2.93 -0.44 -11.22
CA LEU A 17 -1.66 0.17 -11.62
C LEU A 17 -1.65 1.69 -11.44
N VAL A 18 -2.78 2.37 -11.62
CA VAL A 18 -2.90 3.81 -11.36
C VAL A 18 -2.98 4.07 -9.86
N ALA A 19 -3.81 3.33 -9.12
CA ALA A 19 -3.96 3.46 -7.67
C ALA A 19 -2.61 3.29 -6.94
N ASN A 20 -1.83 2.27 -7.30
CA ASN A 20 -0.48 2.05 -6.77
C ASN A 20 0.45 3.24 -7.04
N ARG A 21 0.37 3.86 -8.22
CA ARG A 21 1.17 5.05 -8.54
C ARG A 21 0.75 6.27 -7.73
N ILE A 22 -0.55 6.45 -7.50
CA ILE A 22 -1.09 7.52 -6.67
C ILE A 22 -0.58 7.37 -5.23
N ALA A 23 -0.68 6.17 -4.66
CA ALA A 23 -0.18 5.87 -3.32
C ALA A 23 1.32 6.13 -3.19
N LYS A 24 2.14 5.59 -4.10
CA LYS A 24 3.61 5.76 -4.10
C LYS A 24 4.06 7.21 -4.29
N ALA A 25 3.25 8.04 -4.94
CA ALA A 25 3.52 9.45 -5.14
C ALA A 25 2.91 10.35 -4.05
N GLU A 26 2.29 9.74 -3.02
CA GLU A 26 1.62 10.42 -1.91
C GLU A 26 0.62 11.48 -2.40
N LYS A 27 -0.15 11.16 -3.44
CA LYS A 27 -1.13 12.07 -4.03
C LYS A 27 -2.53 11.84 -3.48
N PRO A 28 -3.39 12.89 -3.45
CA PRO A 28 -4.80 12.74 -3.09
C PRO A 28 -5.49 11.70 -3.96
N PHE A 29 -6.40 10.92 -3.38
CA PHE A 29 -7.13 9.86 -4.10
C PHE A 29 -8.00 10.40 -5.24
N THR A 30 -8.41 11.68 -5.16
CA THR A 30 -9.19 12.39 -6.18
C THR A 30 -8.41 12.63 -7.48
N ILE A 31 -7.08 12.57 -7.46
CA ILE A 31 -6.25 12.87 -8.64
C ILE A 31 -6.54 11.92 -9.83
N GLY A 32 -7.03 10.71 -9.53
CA GLY A 32 -7.46 9.72 -10.53
C GLY A 32 -8.57 10.25 -11.44
N GLU A 33 -9.62 10.80 -10.85
CA GLU A 33 -10.79 11.32 -11.57
C GLU A 33 -10.64 12.77 -12.01
N GLU A 34 -9.92 13.60 -11.23
CA GLU A 34 -9.77 15.03 -11.50
C GLU A 34 -8.75 15.34 -12.61
N LEU A 35 -7.67 14.53 -12.72
CA LEU A 35 -6.56 14.85 -13.60
C LEU A 35 -6.14 13.68 -14.49
N ILE A 36 -5.89 12.51 -13.91
CA ILE A 36 -5.30 11.38 -14.65
C ILE A 36 -6.25 10.89 -15.75
N LEU A 37 -7.52 10.64 -15.41
CA LEU A 37 -8.50 10.15 -16.38
C LEU A 37 -8.78 11.15 -17.50
N PRO A 38 -9.07 12.45 -17.23
CA PRO A 38 -9.24 13.46 -18.28
C PRO A 38 -8.01 13.61 -19.19
N ALA A 39 -6.81 13.75 -18.61
CA ALA A 39 -5.58 13.93 -19.39
C ALA A 39 -5.30 12.72 -20.28
N THR A 40 -5.54 11.50 -19.78
CA THR A 40 -5.37 10.27 -20.56
C THR A 40 -6.36 10.21 -21.73
N LYS A 41 -7.62 10.64 -21.52
CA LYS A 41 -8.62 10.71 -22.59
C LYS A 41 -8.21 11.70 -23.68
N ASP A 42 -7.70 12.88 -23.32
CA ASP A 42 -7.29 13.89 -24.29
C ASP A 42 -6.10 13.43 -25.14
N ILE A 43 -5.08 12.83 -24.50
CA ILE A 43 -3.94 12.25 -25.22
C ILE A 43 -4.41 11.15 -26.19
N CYS A 44 -5.28 10.26 -25.74
CA CYS A 44 -5.74 9.15 -26.57
C CYS A 44 -6.66 9.60 -27.69
N ARG A 45 -7.48 10.64 -27.49
CA ARG A 45 -8.27 11.24 -28.55
C ARG A 45 -7.37 11.76 -29.67
N GLU A 46 -6.36 12.56 -29.33
CA GLU A 46 -5.46 13.18 -30.30
C GLU A 46 -4.51 12.20 -31.00
N ARG A 47 -4.09 11.13 -30.30
CA ARG A 47 -3.06 10.20 -30.82
C ARG A 47 -3.61 8.90 -31.37
N LEU A 48 -4.75 8.45 -30.88
CA LEU A 48 -5.29 7.10 -31.15
C LEU A 48 -6.76 7.12 -31.63
N GLY A 49 -7.44 8.26 -31.55
CA GLY A 49 -8.83 8.43 -31.96
C GLY A 49 -9.86 7.99 -30.91
N GLU A 50 -11.14 8.25 -31.20
CA GLU A 50 -12.26 8.07 -30.26
C GLU A 50 -12.44 6.61 -29.77
N ALA A 51 -12.12 5.61 -30.59
CA ALA A 51 -12.20 4.21 -30.19
C ALA A 51 -11.26 3.86 -29.01
N ALA A 52 -10.17 4.60 -28.81
CA ALA A 52 -9.30 4.44 -27.65
C ALA A 52 -9.88 5.11 -26.40
N VAL A 53 -10.53 6.27 -26.57
CA VAL A 53 -11.19 7.03 -25.49
C VAL A 53 -12.28 6.19 -24.84
N GLU A 54 -13.09 5.50 -25.63
CA GLU A 54 -14.15 4.61 -25.13
C GLU A 54 -13.58 3.50 -24.22
N LYS A 55 -12.44 2.89 -24.61
CA LYS A 55 -11.77 1.87 -23.80
C LYS A 55 -11.26 2.42 -22.46
N ILE A 56 -10.71 3.64 -22.47
CA ILE A 56 -10.18 4.31 -21.27
C ILE A 56 -11.30 4.77 -20.34
N ALA A 57 -12.44 5.18 -20.89
CA ALA A 57 -13.59 5.61 -20.11
C ALA A 57 -14.12 4.52 -19.16
N HIS A 58 -13.83 3.25 -19.44
CA HIS A 58 -14.20 2.11 -18.60
C HIS A 58 -13.20 1.80 -17.48
N VAL A 59 -12.05 2.49 -17.38
CA VAL A 59 -11.11 2.30 -16.27
C VAL A 59 -11.65 3.02 -15.03
N PRO A 60 -11.97 2.31 -13.94
CA PRO A 60 -12.54 2.94 -12.76
C PRO A 60 -11.43 3.64 -11.96
N LEU A 61 -11.50 4.97 -11.90
CA LEU A 61 -10.53 5.84 -11.23
C LEU A 61 -11.20 6.88 -10.31
N SER A 62 -12.45 6.65 -9.90
CA SER A 62 -13.08 7.49 -8.87
C SER A 62 -12.27 7.45 -7.59
N SER A 63 -12.35 8.50 -6.78
CA SER A 63 -11.73 8.55 -5.46
C SER A 63 -12.03 7.29 -4.62
N ASP A 64 -13.30 6.88 -4.52
CA ASP A 64 -13.70 5.64 -3.82
C ASP A 64 -13.01 4.39 -4.38
N THR A 65 -12.89 4.30 -5.71
CA THR A 65 -12.21 3.15 -6.32
C THR A 65 -10.73 3.17 -5.99
N VAL A 66 -10.08 4.33 -6.14
CA VAL A 66 -8.65 4.47 -5.86
C VAL A 66 -8.36 4.11 -4.40
N THR A 67 -9.14 4.62 -3.45
CA THR A 67 -9.04 4.27 -2.02
C THR A 67 -9.10 2.77 -1.82
N ARG A 68 -10.17 2.11 -2.30
CA ARG A 68 -10.35 0.67 -2.14
C ARG A 68 -9.22 -0.14 -2.78
N ARG A 69 -8.71 0.28 -3.94
CA ARG A 69 -7.59 -0.41 -4.59
C ARG A 69 -6.30 -0.26 -3.80
N ILE A 70 -6.07 0.87 -3.15
CA ILE A 70 -4.91 1.09 -2.29
C ILE A 70 -5.02 0.22 -1.04
N GLU A 71 -6.20 0.14 -0.41
CA GLU A 71 -6.47 -0.75 0.72
C GLU A 71 -6.20 -2.21 0.34
N GLU A 72 -6.78 -2.70 -0.76
CA GLU A 72 -6.56 -4.07 -1.25
C GLU A 72 -5.08 -4.36 -1.57
N ILE A 73 -4.33 -3.37 -2.09
CA ILE A 73 -2.88 -3.50 -2.30
C ILE A 73 -2.14 -3.58 -0.96
N ALA A 74 -2.52 -2.77 0.02
CA ALA A 74 -1.90 -2.78 1.33
C ALA A 74 -2.13 -4.12 2.04
N GLU A 75 -3.37 -4.62 2.02
CA GLU A 75 -3.73 -5.95 2.55
C GLU A 75 -2.93 -7.07 1.88
N ASP A 76 -2.78 -7.05 0.56
CA ASP A 76 -2.00 -8.06 -0.18
C ASP A 76 -0.50 -7.99 0.16
N VAL A 77 0.06 -6.78 0.31
CA VAL A 77 1.46 -6.59 0.73
C VAL A 77 1.68 -7.10 2.15
N GLU A 78 0.75 -6.80 3.07
CA GLU A 78 0.78 -7.26 4.46
C GLU A 78 0.67 -8.79 4.54
N ALA A 79 -0.26 -9.39 3.81
CA ALA A 79 -0.41 -10.84 3.75
C ALA A 79 0.87 -11.52 3.24
N GLN A 80 1.45 -11.03 2.14
CA GLN A 80 2.72 -11.55 1.61
C GLN A 80 3.87 -11.36 2.60
N PHE A 81 3.88 -10.26 3.35
CA PHE A 81 4.90 -10.02 4.37
C PHE A 81 4.85 -11.07 5.49
N PHE A 82 3.65 -11.33 6.04
CA PHE A 82 3.48 -12.36 7.06
C PHE A 82 3.73 -13.77 6.52
N GLU A 83 3.35 -14.07 5.28
CA GLU A 83 3.69 -15.35 4.64
C GLU A 83 5.20 -15.59 4.63
N ARG A 84 6.00 -14.57 4.33
CA ARG A 84 7.47 -14.67 4.31
C ARG A 84 8.05 -14.91 5.70
N ILE A 85 7.57 -14.17 6.70
CA ILE A 85 8.02 -14.35 8.10
C ILE A 85 7.67 -15.76 8.59
N ASN A 86 6.44 -16.21 8.35
CA ASN A 86 5.96 -17.53 8.79
C ASN A 86 6.65 -18.68 8.06
N ALA A 87 7.07 -18.47 6.81
CA ALA A 87 7.86 -19.44 6.06
C ALA A 87 9.35 -19.48 6.47
N SER A 88 9.83 -18.46 7.18
CA SER A 88 11.23 -18.38 7.59
C SER A 88 11.54 -19.39 8.71
N PRO A 89 12.62 -20.18 8.60
CA PRO A 89 13.04 -21.10 9.67
C PRO A 89 13.49 -20.36 10.95
N TRP A 90 13.98 -19.13 10.81
CA TRP A 90 14.43 -18.29 11.92
C TRP A 90 14.01 -16.84 11.71
N TYR A 91 13.54 -16.19 12.77
CA TYR A 91 13.32 -14.75 12.78
C TYR A 91 13.78 -14.16 14.11
N ALA A 92 14.09 -12.86 14.09
CA ALA A 92 14.44 -12.08 15.27
C ALA A 92 13.63 -10.78 15.28
N LEU A 93 13.18 -10.36 16.46
CA LEU A 93 12.52 -9.07 16.66
C LEU A 93 13.51 -8.12 17.33
N GLN A 94 13.63 -6.91 16.78
CA GLN A 94 14.37 -5.81 17.39
C GLN A 94 13.37 -4.70 17.70
N VAL A 95 13.41 -4.19 18.93
CA VAL A 95 12.59 -3.06 19.36
C VAL A 95 13.51 -1.90 19.68
N ASP A 96 13.20 -0.72 19.16
CA ASP A 96 13.95 0.52 19.35
C ASP A 96 13.02 1.67 19.74
N GLU A 97 13.54 2.64 20.46
CA GLU A 97 12.83 3.86 20.84
C GLU A 97 13.37 5.04 20.03
N SER A 98 12.50 5.69 19.25
CA SER A 98 12.81 6.89 18.48
C SER A 98 11.92 8.06 18.91
N THR A 99 12.23 9.27 18.46
CA THR A 99 11.35 10.43 18.59
C THR A 99 10.78 10.84 17.24
N ASP A 100 9.52 11.26 17.22
CA ASP A 100 8.89 11.83 16.02
C ASP A 100 9.18 13.33 15.86
N ILE A 101 8.62 13.93 14.81
CA ILE A 101 8.79 15.37 14.52
C ILE A 101 8.15 16.29 15.59
N ASP A 102 7.24 15.76 16.40
CA ASP A 102 6.58 16.44 17.52
C ASP A 102 7.29 16.16 18.86
N ASN A 103 8.46 15.51 18.85
CA ASN A 103 9.22 15.09 20.02
C ASN A 103 8.45 14.13 20.96
N LYS A 104 7.54 13.33 20.39
CA LYS A 104 6.88 12.22 21.08
C LYS A 104 7.70 10.95 20.87
N ALA A 105 7.80 10.14 21.92
CA ALA A 105 8.46 8.85 21.83
C ALA A 105 7.62 7.89 20.97
N ILE A 106 8.28 7.17 20.06
CA ILE A 106 7.72 6.12 19.22
C ILE A 106 8.54 4.85 19.43
N LEU A 107 7.84 3.75 19.65
CA LEU A 107 8.40 2.41 19.66
C LEU A 107 8.42 1.86 18.23
N LEU A 108 9.60 1.55 17.71
CA LEU A 108 9.80 0.90 16.42
C LEU A 108 10.10 -0.58 16.65
N ALA A 109 9.32 -1.46 16.03
CA ALA A 109 9.58 -2.90 16.03
C ALA A 109 10.00 -3.31 14.61
N TYR A 110 11.19 -3.89 14.50
CA TYR A 110 11.73 -4.47 13.28
C TYR A 110 11.74 -5.99 13.38
N VAL A 111 11.50 -6.66 12.26
CA VAL A 111 11.64 -8.11 12.14
C VAL A 111 12.74 -8.43 11.15
N ARG A 112 13.67 -9.29 11.57
CA ARG A 112 14.68 -9.91 10.69
C ARG A 112 14.28 -11.34 10.43
N TYR A 113 14.23 -11.74 9.16
CA TYR A 113 13.83 -13.10 8.76
C TYR A 113 14.63 -13.55 7.53
N LEU A 114 14.68 -14.86 7.30
CA LEU A 114 15.30 -15.44 6.11
C LEU A 114 14.25 -15.64 5.03
N TYR A 115 14.52 -15.13 3.84
CA TYR A 115 13.67 -15.34 2.68
C TYR A 115 14.56 -15.47 1.44
N GLN A 116 14.30 -16.51 0.63
CA GLN A 116 15.09 -16.80 -0.58
C GLN A 116 16.62 -16.86 -0.34
N GLU A 117 17.02 -17.47 0.78
CA GLU A 117 18.43 -17.62 1.21
C GLU A 117 19.13 -16.32 1.67
N ASP A 118 18.44 -15.18 1.63
CA ASP A 118 18.93 -13.89 2.11
C ASP A 118 18.26 -13.48 3.43
N VAL A 119 18.96 -12.65 4.21
CA VAL A 119 18.41 -12.03 5.41
C VAL A 119 17.72 -10.73 5.02
N HIS A 120 16.45 -10.62 5.38
CA HIS A 120 15.63 -9.43 5.21
C HIS A 120 15.38 -8.76 6.57
N GLU A 121 15.30 -7.44 6.57
CA GLU A 121 14.89 -6.63 7.72
C GLU A 121 13.80 -5.67 7.26
N ASP A 122 12.65 -5.68 7.94
CA ASP A 122 11.51 -4.82 7.66
C ASP A 122 10.92 -4.27 8.95
N LEU A 123 10.28 -3.10 8.86
CA LEU A 123 9.52 -2.50 9.96
C LEU A 123 8.19 -3.27 10.12
N LEU A 124 7.98 -3.82 11.31
CA LEU A 124 6.76 -4.52 11.69
C LEU A 124 5.71 -3.55 12.26
N TYR A 125 6.12 -2.69 13.21
CA TYR A 125 5.23 -1.69 13.82
C TYR A 125 5.98 -0.40 14.17
N ALA A 126 5.24 0.71 14.14
CA ALA A 126 5.65 2.00 14.71
C ALA A 126 4.51 2.53 15.59
N LEU A 127 4.66 2.43 16.91
CA LEU A 127 3.61 2.74 17.87
C LEU A 127 3.99 3.94 18.73
N PRO A 128 3.14 4.97 18.87
CA PRO A 128 3.42 6.08 19.77
C PRO A 128 3.42 5.59 21.22
N LEU A 129 4.43 5.98 21.99
CA LEU A 129 4.49 5.68 23.42
C LEU A 129 3.74 6.75 24.21
N PRO A 130 2.92 6.36 25.21
CA PRO A 130 2.41 7.30 26.19
C PRO A 130 3.61 7.96 26.88
N THR A 131 3.48 9.24 27.25
CA THR A 131 4.51 10.15 27.83
C THR A 131 5.27 9.64 29.06
N ASN A 132 4.99 8.42 29.52
CA ASN A 132 5.49 7.84 30.75
C ASN A 132 6.54 6.80 30.37
N THR A 133 7.78 7.22 30.18
CA THR A 133 8.95 6.38 29.88
C THR A 133 9.37 5.57 31.11
N THR A 134 8.55 4.63 31.54
CA THR A 134 8.91 3.58 32.49
C THR A 134 8.95 2.26 31.74
N GLY A 135 9.87 1.36 32.07
CA GLY A 135 9.97 0.04 31.43
C GLY A 135 8.65 -0.75 31.41
N ALA A 136 7.71 -0.46 32.33
CA ALA A 136 6.35 -0.99 32.36
C ALA A 136 5.45 -0.56 31.17
N SER A 137 5.67 0.63 30.61
CA SER A 137 4.88 1.14 29.47
C SER A 137 5.18 0.36 28.19
N HIS A 138 6.43 -0.10 28.02
CA HIS A 138 6.83 -0.97 26.91
C HIS A 138 6.10 -2.32 26.96
N TRP A 139 5.95 -2.90 28.16
CA TRP A 139 5.22 -4.17 28.34
C TRP A 139 3.72 -4.03 28.07
N MET A 140 3.12 -2.87 28.34
CA MET A 140 1.68 -2.67 28.18
C MET A 140 1.24 -2.58 26.71
N VAL A 141 2.07 -1.99 25.85
CA VAL A 141 1.76 -1.86 24.41
C VAL A 141 1.82 -3.23 23.72
N ILE A 142 2.80 -4.07 24.07
CA ILE A 142 2.99 -5.40 23.45
C ILE A 142 1.84 -6.38 23.78
N TYR A 143 1.14 -6.19 24.91
CA TYR A 143 0.06 -7.08 25.37
C TYR A 143 -1.36 -6.61 25.06
N GLN A 144 -1.56 -5.39 24.55
CA GLN A 144 -2.90 -4.88 24.21
C GLN A 144 -3.34 -5.19 22.77
N ASP A 145 -2.41 -5.58 21.89
CA ASP A 145 -2.68 -5.91 20.48
C ASP A 145 -2.76 -7.44 20.21
N ASN A 146 -3.05 -8.26 21.23
CA ASN A 146 -3.18 -9.73 21.12
C ASN A 146 -4.57 -10.21 21.53
#